data_AF-A0A5B8Y2J9-F1
#
_entry.id   AF-A0A5B8Y2J9-F1
#
_cell.length_a   1.000
_cell.length_b   1.000
_cell.length_c   1.000
_cell.angle_alpha   90.00
_cell.angle_beta   90.00
_cell.angle_gamma   90.00
#
_symmetry.space_group_name_H-M   'P 1'
#
loop_
_entity.id
_entity.type
_entity.pdbx_description
1 polymer ?
#
loop_
_entity_poly.entity_id
_entity_poly.type
_entity_poly.pdbx_seq_one_letter_code
_entity_poly.pdbx_strand_id
1 'polypeptide(L)'
;MTTTKTTRKRTTTTSKATSGKTTTKKKTSKIMPSESSPRLEWFETEDGSRTLRDLELNVTYRSSHGAQTESQHVFVNPVAGRKESLKVFEFGFGLGTNFVELRRAHPGPFTYKAVEHRPLPRVWEDVLGWDATLPLKVGGVQLEVQCKEFAMVELESDFDVVFHDPFGPSANPDAWSVEVFEREFNALSPHGILLTYSSAGHVRRALEDVGFRVLKRPGPGRKREVIAALKSDAARELWAL
;
A
#
# COMPACT_ATOMS: atom_id res chain seq x y z
N MET A 1 17.08 80.93 -7.27
CA MET A 1 18.27 80.08 -7.02
C MET A 1 18.03 79.31 -5.73
N THR A 2 18.00 77.98 -5.86
CA THR A 2 18.18 76.96 -4.80
C THR A 2 17.49 77.18 -3.44
N THR A 3 16.26 76.66 -3.39
CA THR A 3 15.52 76.21 -2.22
C THR A 3 16.23 75.07 -1.47
N THR A 4 16.41 75.20 -0.16
CA THR A 4 16.42 74.03 0.75
C THR A 4 15.55 74.34 1.96
N LYS A 5 14.49 73.56 2.09
CA LYS A 5 13.37 73.70 3.02
C LYS A 5 13.56 72.71 4.17
N THR A 6 13.18 73.15 5.38
CA THR A 6 12.32 72.40 6.32
C THR A 6 12.96 71.21 7.10
N THR A 7 12.64 70.87 8.34
CA THR A 7 11.95 71.45 9.51
C THR A 7 12.09 70.44 10.66
N ARG A 8 12.13 70.98 11.88
CA ARG A 8 11.85 70.40 13.22
C ARG A 8 11.66 68.88 13.39
N LYS A 9 12.45 68.37 14.34
CA LYS A 9 12.17 67.20 15.19
C LYS A 9 10.79 67.31 15.84
N ARG A 10 10.01 66.23 15.75
CA ARG A 10 8.83 65.96 16.57
C ARG A 10 8.96 64.55 17.14
N THR A 11 9.05 64.49 18.47
CA THR A 11 9.06 63.28 19.29
C THR A 11 7.63 62.74 19.40
N THR A 12 7.45 61.47 19.05
CA THR A 12 6.23 60.70 19.35
C THR A 12 6.63 59.33 19.87
N THR A 13 6.37 59.12 21.15
CA THR A 13 6.28 57.86 21.88
C THR A 13 5.13 57.01 21.36
N THR A 14 5.39 55.73 21.03
CA THR A 14 4.36 54.68 21.09
C THR A 14 4.97 53.27 21.20
N SER A 15 4.70 52.64 22.35
CA SER A 15 4.45 51.22 22.63
C SER A 15 5.19 50.12 21.85
N LYS A 16 5.99 49.35 22.60
CA LYS A 16 6.32 47.94 22.34
C LYS A 16 5.04 47.11 22.18
N ALA A 17 4.89 46.44 21.05
CA ALA A 17 4.08 45.24 20.91
C ALA A 17 4.98 44.12 20.37
N THR A 18 5.38 43.22 21.26
CA THR A 18 6.07 41.96 20.96
C THR A 18 5.10 41.01 20.27
N SER A 19 5.13 40.92 18.94
CA SER A 19 4.56 39.78 18.22
C SER A 19 5.67 38.75 17.99
N GLY A 20 5.82 37.81 18.92
CA GLY A 20 6.62 36.61 18.71
C GLY A 20 5.97 35.77 17.61
N LYS A 21 6.46 35.90 16.38
CA LYS A 21 6.21 34.90 15.33
C LYS A 21 7.05 33.68 15.66
N THR A 22 6.47 32.77 16.45
CA THR A 22 6.98 31.41 16.59
C THR A 22 6.63 30.66 15.31
N THR A 23 7.43 30.84 14.26
CA THR A 23 7.42 29.93 13.10
C THR A 23 8.00 28.60 13.53
N THR A 24 7.13 27.70 13.98
CA THR A 24 7.44 26.28 14.16
C THR A 24 7.78 25.70 12.79
N LYS A 25 9.08 25.62 12.48
CA LYS A 25 9.58 24.83 11.36
C LYS A 25 9.20 23.38 11.61
N LYS A 26 8.15 22.90 10.92
CA LYS A 26 7.82 21.47 10.82
C LYS A 26 9.01 20.80 10.13
N LYS A 27 9.90 20.18 10.90
CA LYS A 27 10.89 19.23 10.38
C LYS A 27 10.12 18.00 9.90
N THR A 28 9.70 17.99 8.65
CA THR A 28 9.40 16.74 7.95
C THR A 28 10.72 16.19 7.46
N SER A 29 11.34 15.30 8.24
CA SER A 29 12.45 14.48 7.76
C SER A 29 11.90 13.51 6.72
N LYS A 30 12.06 13.86 5.45
CA LYS A 30 11.90 12.91 4.34
C LYS A 30 13.07 11.94 4.47
N ILE A 31 12.85 10.79 5.11
CA ILE A 31 13.84 9.72 5.17
C ILE A 31 13.86 9.09 3.79
N MET A 32 14.81 9.50 2.95
CA MET A 32 15.16 8.72 1.77
C MET A 32 15.98 7.53 2.26
N PRO A 33 15.60 6.27 1.94
CA PRO A 33 16.39 5.14 2.38
C PRO A 33 17.77 5.19 1.72
N SER A 34 18.78 4.80 2.48
CA SER A 34 20.16 4.68 2.03
C SER A 34 20.29 3.68 0.88
N GLU A 35 21.30 3.83 0.01
CA GLU A 35 21.61 2.87 -1.07
C GLU A 35 22.10 1.50 -0.55
N SER A 36 22.25 1.33 0.77
CA SER A 36 22.53 0.03 1.39
C SER A 36 21.26 -0.79 1.59
N SER A 37 21.36 -2.11 1.39
CA SER A 37 20.27 -3.05 1.69
C SER A 37 19.70 -2.81 3.09
N PRO A 38 18.36 -2.79 3.25
CA PRO A 38 17.74 -2.49 4.53
C PRO A 38 18.19 -3.50 5.60
N ARG A 39 18.38 -3.02 6.83
CA ARG A 39 18.63 -3.90 7.98
C ARG A 39 17.32 -4.48 8.47
N LEU A 40 17.10 -5.75 8.15
CA LEU A 40 15.85 -6.47 8.41
C LEU A 40 16.03 -7.51 9.53
N GLU A 41 15.02 -7.65 10.37
CA GLU A 41 14.94 -8.71 11.39
C GLU A 41 13.57 -9.38 11.41
N TRP A 42 13.54 -10.69 11.72
CA TRP A 42 12.29 -11.40 11.95
C TRP A 42 11.62 -10.92 13.24
N PHE A 43 10.32 -10.65 13.14
CA PHE A 43 9.47 -10.20 14.23
C PHE A 43 8.26 -11.12 14.34
N GLU A 44 8.02 -11.67 15.53
CA GLU A 44 6.82 -12.46 15.83
C GLU A 44 5.65 -11.52 16.16
N THR A 45 4.52 -11.72 15.48
CA THR A 45 3.33 -10.89 15.63
C THR A 45 2.39 -11.46 16.69
N GLU A 46 1.41 -10.67 17.15
CA GLU A 46 0.49 -11.09 18.22
C GLU A 46 -0.34 -12.36 17.88
N ASP A 47 -0.52 -12.69 16.59
CA ASP A 47 -1.23 -13.92 16.15
C ASP A 47 -0.31 -15.14 15.95
N GLY A 48 0.97 -15.03 16.34
CA GLY A 48 1.98 -16.09 16.20
C GLY A 48 2.58 -16.22 14.80
N SER A 49 2.08 -15.47 13.80
CA SER A 49 2.75 -15.37 12.50
C SER A 49 3.97 -14.45 12.56
N ARG A 50 4.84 -14.50 11.53
CA ARG A 50 6.06 -13.69 11.46
C ARG A 50 5.95 -12.61 10.39
N THR A 51 6.57 -11.46 10.66
CA THR A 51 6.83 -10.40 9.69
C THR A 51 8.30 -9.97 9.76
N LEU A 52 8.73 -9.09 8.88
CA LEU A 52 10.04 -8.44 8.96
C LEU A 52 9.88 -7.03 9.50
N ARG A 53 10.80 -6.62 10.38
CA ARG A 53 10.97 -5.23 10.80
C ARG A 53 12.14 -4.61 10.06
N ASP A 54 11.90 -3.48 9.40
CA ASP A 54 12.94 -2.60 8.91
C ASP A 54 13.44 -1.73 10.06
N LEU A 55 14.70 -1.95 10.46
CA LEU A 55 15.32 -1.27 11.59
C LEU A 55 15.68 0.19 11.30
N GLU A 56 15.80 0.57 10.04
CA GLU A 56 16.14 1.94 9.64
C GLU A 56 14.89 2.81 9.59
N LEU A 57 13.82 2.26 9.06
CA LEU A 57 12.53 2.94 8.97
C LEU A 57 11.68 2.76 10.23
N ASN A 58 12.04 1.81 11.10
CA ASN A 58 11.26 1.39 12.27
C ASN A 58 9.79 1.07 11.92
N VAL A 59 9.61 0.36 10.80
CA VAL A 59 8.31 -0.13 10.31
C VAL A 59 8.37 -1.64 10.10
N THR A 60 7.23 -2.30 10.19
CA THR A 60 7.10 -3.71 9.83
C THR A 60 6.51 -3.85 8.42
N TYR A 61 6.91 -4.91 7.72
CA TYR A 61 6.39 -5.23 6.39
C TYR A 61 4.91 -5.59 6.42
N ARG A 62 4.42 -6.16 7.53
CA ARG A 62 3.02 -6.48 7.78
C ARG A 62 2.62 -6.04 9.19
N SER A 63 1.32 -6.06 9.50
CA SER A 63 0.83 -5.73 10.84
C SER A 63 1.55 -6.52 11.94
N SER A 64 2.12 -5.82 12.92
CA SER A 64 2.68 -6.42 14.14
C SER A 64 1.63 -7.08 15.03
N HIS A 65 0.34 -6.77 14.83
CA HIS A 65 -0.78 -7.36 15.56
C HIS A 65 -1.27 -8.67 14.95
N GLY A 66 -0.72 -9.07 13.79
CA GLY A 66 -1.06 -10.32 13.13
C GLY A 66 -0.94 -10.23 11.61
N ALA A 67 0.16 -10.75 11.07
CA ALA A 67 0.41 -10.69 9.62
C ALA A 67 -0.50 -11.66 8.86
N GLN A 68 -0.68 -12.87 9.40
CA GLN A 68 -1.57 -13.87 8.82
C GLN A 68 -3.04 -13.43 8.91
N THR A 69 -3.48 -12.98 10.09
CA THR A 69 -4.86 -12.52 10.31
C THR A 69 -5.22 -11.38 9.35
N GLU A 70 -4.32 -10.42 9.16
CA GLU A 70 -4.53 -9.33 8.20
C GLU A 70 -4.59 -9.84 6.76
N SER A 71 -3.67 -10.72 6.35
CA SER A 71 -3.67 -11.34 5.02
C SER A 71 -4.99 -12.03 4.71
N GLN A 72 -5.43 -12.90 5.63
CA GLN A 72 -6.65 -13.66 5.48
C GLN A 72 -7.88 -12.76 5.42
N HIS A 73 -8.03 -11.86 6.38
CA HIS A 73 -9.23 -11.04 6.51
C HIS A 73 -9.39 -10.00 5.40
N VAL A 74 -8.31 -9.31 5.04
CA VAL A 74 -8.34 -8.20 4.10
C VAL A 74 -8.34 -8.69 2.66
N PHE A 75 -7.45 -9.63 2.33
CA PHE A 75 -7.13 -9.97 0.94
C PHE A 75 -7.69 -11.34 0.51
N VAL A 76 -7.51 -12.39 1.32
CA VAL A 76 -7.75 -13.78 0.87
C VAL A 76 -9.20 -14.24 1.04
N ASN A 77 -9.76 -14.15 2.25
CA ASN A 77 -11.13 -14.61 2.55
C ASN A 77 -12.21 -13.98 1.65
N PRO A 78 -12.09 -12.72 1.19
CA PRO A 78 -13.07 -12.13 0.29
C PRO A 78 -13.15 -12.81 -1.08
N VAL A 79 -12.06 -13.45 -1.53
CA VAL A 79 -11.88 -13.88 -2.92
C VAL A 79 -11.66 -15.39 -3.07
N ALA A 80 -11.11 -16.05 -2.06
CA ALA A 80 -10.82 -17.47 -2.10
C ALA A 80 -12.09 -18.29 -2.33
N GLY A 81 -12.08 -19.10 -3.40
CA GLY A 81 -13.18 -20.00 -3.74
C GLY A 81 -14.39 -19.32 -4.37
N ARG A 82 -14.32 -18.02 -4.67
CA ARG A 82 -15.40 -17.27 -5.34
C ARG A 82 -15.48 -17.51 -6.83
N LYS A 83 -14.34 -17.81 -7.46
CA LYS A 83 -14.24 -18.25 -8.85
C LYS A 83 -13.51 -19.56 -8.92
N GLU A 84 -13.76 -20.35 -9.96
CA GLU A 84 -13.01 -21.59 -10.22
C GLU A 84 -11.54 -21.31 -10.50
N SER A 85 -11.26 -20.23 -11.25
CA SER A 85 -9.91 -19.74 -11.53
C SER A 85 -9.84 -18.24 -11.25
N LEU A 86 -8.74 -17.80 -10.63
CA LEU A 86 -8.50 -16.41 -10.28
C LEU A 86 -7.31 -15.83 -11.04
N LYS A 87 -7.45 -14.57 -11.46
CA LYS A 87 -6.33 -13.73 -11.88
C LYS A 87 -6.10 -12.63 -10.86
N VAL A 88 -4.97 -12.65 -10.19
CA VAL A 88 -4.62 -11.71 -9.12
C VAL A 88 -3.42 -10.87 -9.55
N PHE A 89 -3.54 -9.56 -9.34
CA PHE A 89 -2.40 -8.64 -9.33
C PHE A 89 -2.11 -8.17 -7.91
N GLU A 90 -0.84 -8.07 -7.52
CA GLU A 90 -0.42 -7.49 -6.24
C GLU A 90 0.58 -6.35 -6.44
N PHE A 91 0.25 -5.19 -5.88
CA PHE A 91 1.20 -4.08 -5.74
C PHE A 91 1.86 -4.14 -4.37
N GLY A 92 3.14 -4.52 -4.35
CA GLY A 92 3.94 -4.70 -3.13
C GLY A 92 3.95 -6.15 -2.70
N PHE A 93 4.71 -7.00 -3.41
CA PHE A 93 4.81 -8.43 -3.08
C PHE A 93 5.35 -8.67 -1.65
N GLY A 94 6.28 -7.81 -1.20
CA GLY A 94 6.85 -7.84 0.13
C GLY A 94 7.43 -9.20 0.48
N LEU A 95 6.82 -9.86 1.47
CA LEU A 95 7.23 -11.19 1.95
C LEU A 95 6.62 -12.34 1.15
N GLY A 96 5.65 -12.09 0.27
CA GLY A 96 4.84 -13.12 -0.40
C GLY A 96 3.72 -13.70 0.48
N THR A 97 3.40 -13.07 1.61
CA THR A 97 2.41 -13.57 2.58
C THR A 97 1.01 -13.71 1.97
N ASN A 98 0.56 -12.74 1.16
CA ASN A 98 -0.77 -12.83 0.52
C ASN A 98 -0.83 -13.98 -0.48
N PHE A 99 0.23 -14.19 -1.27
CA PHE A 99 0.34 -15.34 -2.16
C PHE A 99 0.28 -16.68 -1.42
N VAL A 100 1.06 -16.85 -0.34
CA VAL A 100 1.07 -18.09 0.44
C VAL A 100 -0.29 -18.38 1.08
N GLU A 101 -0.93 -17.37 1.66
CA GLU A 101 -2.25 -17.53 2.26
C GLU A 101 -3.33 -17.81 1.20
N LEU A 102 -3.27 -17.16 0.04
CA LEU A 102 -4.17 -17.46 -1.07
C LEU A 102 -3.96 -18.89 -1.58
N ARG A 103 -2.72 -19.35 -1.70
CA ARG A 103 -2.40 -20.73 -2.11
C ARG A 103 -2.99 -21.77 -1.16
N ARG A 104 -3.03 -21.47 0.15
CA ARG A 104 -3.61 -22.34 1.18
C ARG A 104 -5.13 -22.34 1.13
N ALA A 105 -5.75 -21.19 0.89
CA ALA A 105 -7.20 -21.01 1.00
C ALA A 105 -7.97 -21.26 -0.30
N HIS A 106 -7.36 -21.00 -1.46
CA HIS A 106 -8.03 -21.16 -2.75
C HIS A 106 -7.80 -22.56 -3.35
N PRO A 107 -8.85 -23.37 -3.52
CA PRO A 107 -8.70 -24.74 -4.01
C PRO A 107 -8.42 -24.85 -5.52
N GLY A 108 -8.73 -23.79 -6.29
CA GLY A 108 -8.64 -23.77 -7.75
C GLY A 108 -7.29 -23.28 -8.28
N PRO A 109 -7.08 -23.38 -9.62
CA PRO A 109 -5.95 -22.75 -10.28
C PRO A 109 -6.01 -21.23 -10.16
N PHE A 110 -4.85 -20.58 -10.15
CA PHE A 110 -4.80 -19.12 -10.25
C PHE A 110 -3.50 -18.62 -10.87
N THR A 111 -3.61 -17.48 -11.53
CA THR A 111 -2.47 -16.68 -11.97
C THR A 111 -2.28 -15.53 -10.99
N TYR A 112 -1.06 -15.37 -10.51
CA TYR A 112 -0.66 -14.35 -9.56
C TYR A 112 0.50 -13.56 -10.14
N LYS A 113 0.27 -12.27 -10.41
CA LYS A 113 1.30 -11.35 -10.85
C LYS A 113 1.53 -10.32 -9.76
N ALA A 114 2.79 -10.02 -9.46
CA ALA A 114 3.12 -9.01 -8.48
C ALA A 114 4.23 -8.10 -8.98
N VAL A 115 4.31 -6.92 -8.38
CA VAL A 115 5.48 -6.03 -8.50
C VAL A 115 6.11 -5.85 -7.13
N GLU A 116 7.44 -5.79 -7.10
CA GLU A 116 8.20 -5.42 -5.92
C GLU A 116 9.34 -4.49 -6.31
N HIS A 117 9.38 -3.31 -5.69
CA HIS A 117 10.44 -2.34 -5.93
C HIS A 117 11.74 -2.73 -5.20
N ARG A 118 11.64 -3.39 -4.03
CA ARG A 118 12.76 -3.81 -3.19
C ARG A 118 12.67 -5.32 -2.91
N PRO A 119 13.08 -6.16 -3.88
CA PRO A 119 12.93 -7.60 -3.76
C PRO A 119 13.70 -8.17 -2.58
N LEU A 120 13.16 -9.24 -1.98
CA LEU A 120 13.76 -9.95 -0.84
C LEU A 120 14.03 -11.43 -1.18
N PRO A 121 14.94 -11.76 -2.10
CA PRO A 121 15.07 -13.13 -2.63
C PRO A 121 15.29 -14.20 -1.56
N ARG A 122 16.17 -13.93 -0.58
CA ARG A 122 16.44 -14.86 0.53
C ARG A 122 15.20 -15.11 1.41
N VAL A 123 14.39 -14.07 1.61
CA VAL A 123 13.14 -14.19 2.36
C VAL A 123 12.13 -14.99 1.55
N TRP A 124 12.10 -14.82 0.24
CA TRP A 124 11.23 -15.59 -0.63
C TRP A 124 11.62 -17.07 -0.67
N GLU A 125 12.91 -17.40 -0.65
CA GLU A 125 13.39 -18.78 -0.48
C GLU A 125 12.82 -19.38 0.83
N ASP A 126 12.94 -18.66 1.94
CA ASP A 126 12.44 -19.11 3.26
C ASP A 126 10.90 -19.22 3.32
N VAL A 127 10.18 -18.24 2.79
CA VAL A 127 8.72 -18.12 2.91
C VAL A 127 7.99 -18.97 1.89
N LEU A 128 8.46 -19.00 0.64
CA LEU A 128 7.83 -19.78 -0.43
C LEU A 128 8.28 -21.25 -0.39
N GLY A 129 9.40 -21.56 0.27
CA GLY A 129 9.84 -22.93 0.55
C GLY A 129 10.31 -23.73 -0.66
N TRP A 130 10.56 -23.06 -1.79
CA TRP A 130 11.05 -23.66 -3.04
C TRP A 130 12.33 -22.95 -3.49
N ASP A 131 13.16 -23.64 -4.28
CA ASP A 131 14.39 -23.13 -4.90
C ASP A 131 14.04 -21.95 -5.83
N ALA A 132 13.93 -20.75 -5.26
CA ALA A 132 13.03 -19.65 -5.62
C ALA A 132 13.22 -19.07 -7.03
N THR A 133 12.94 -19.89 -8.03
CA THR A 133 13.01 -19.55 -9.45
C THR A 133 11.65 -19.02 -9.89
N LEU A 134 11.64 -17.76 -10.30
CA LEU A 134 10.50 -17.10 -10.91
C LEU A 134 10.69 -17.09 -12.44
N PRO A 135 9.62 -17.28 -13.24
CA PRO A 135 8.23 -17.53 -12.84
C PRO A 135 8.02 -18.95 -12.30
N LEU A 136 7.16 -19.07 -11.30
CA LEU A 136 6.83 -20.33 -10.63
C LEU A 136 5.55 -20.93 -11.22
N LYS A 137 5.58 -22.21 -11.62
CA LYS A 137 4.41 -22.92 -12.16
C LYS A 137 4.25 -24.30 -11.53
N VAL A 138 3.31 -24.45 -10.59
CA VAL A 138 3.09 -25.72 -9.86
C VAL A 138 1.61 -25.94 -9.57
N GLY A 139 1.08 -27.10 -9.99
CA GLY A 139 -0.26 -27.56 -9.60
C GLY A 139 -1.37 -26.54 -9.86
N GLY A 140 -1.44 -26.01 -11.08
CA GLY A 140 -2.44 -25.02 -11.51
C GLY A 140 -2.17 -23.58 -11.08
N VAL A 141 -1.07 -23.33 -10.36
CA VAL A 141 -0.69 -21.99 -9.89
C VAL A 141 0.47 -21.45 -10.68
N GLN A 142 0.35 -20.19 -11.12
CA GLN A 142 1.39 -19.46 -11.82
C GLN A 142 1.70 -18.19 -11.05
N LEU A 143 2.94 -18.02 -10.58
CA LEU A 143 3.42 -16.82 -9.91
C LEU A 143 4.52 -16.14 -10.73
N GLU A 144 4.35 -14.84 -10.96
CA GLU A 144 5.34 -13.97 -11.59
C GLU A 144 5.53 -12.73 -10.71
N VAL A 145 6.77 -12.39 -10.36
CA VAL A 145 7.09 -11.15 -9.62
C VAL A 145 8.04 -10.30 -10.46
N GLN A 146 7.59 -9.09 -10.80
CA GLN A 146 8.39 -8.10 -11.52
C GLN A 146 9.16 -7.24 -10.51
N CYS A 147 10.48 -7.43 -10.43
CA CYS A 147 11.36 -6.69 -9.52
C CYS A 147 11.76 -5.31 -10.09
N LYS A 148 10.85 -4.34 -10.04
CA LYS A 148 11.05 -2.98 -10.57
C LYS A 148 10.07 -1.98 -9.95
N GLU A 149 10.29 -0.70 -10.20
CA GLU A 149 9.33 0.34 -9.84
C GLU A 149 7.99 0.14 -10.56
N PHE A 150 6.89 0.36 -9.85
CA PHE A 150 5.55 0.20 -10.41
C PHE A 150 5.30 1.11 -11.61
N ALA A 151 5.91 2.29 -11.66
CA ALA A 151 5.85 3.20 -12.81
C ALA A 151 6.37 2.56 -14.12
N MET A 152 7.25 1.56 -14.01
CA MET A 152 7.88 0.84 -15.14
C MET A 152 7.20 -0.50 -15.46
N VAL A 153 6.09 -0.82 -14.80
CA VAL A 153 5.33 -2.05 -15.04
C VAL A 153 4.31 -1.83 -16.15
N GLU A 154 4.30 -2.72 -17.14
CA GLU A 154 3.16 -2.83 -18.05
C GLU A 154 2.15 -3.77 -17.41
N LEU A 155 0.99 -3.25 -17.02
CA LEU A 155 -0.07 -4.06 -16.45
C LEU A 155 -0.88 -4.73 -17.56
N GLU A 156 -1.06 -6.03 -17.42
CA GLU A 156 -2.05 -6.77 -18.18
C GLU A 156 -3.47 -6.35 -17.77
N SER A 157 -4.46 -6.74 -18.57
CA SER A 157 -5.87 -6.53 -18.28
C SER A 157 -6.52 -7.79 -17.71
N ASP A 158 -7.78 -7.65 -17.31
CA ASP A 158 -8.67 -8.73 -16.88
C ASP A 158 -8.26 -9.42 -15.58
N PHE A 159 -7.59 -8.69 -14.66
CA PHE A 159 -7.44 -9.17 -13.30
C PHE A 159 -8.79 -9.20 -12.59
N ASP A 160 -9.06 -10.28 -11.88
CA ASP A 160 -10.25 -10.37 -11.03
C ASP A 160 -10.08 -9.57 -9.75
N VAL A 161 -8.85 -9.53 -9.25
CA VAL A 161 -8.54 -8.92 -7.95
C VAL A 161 -7.20 -8.20 -8.03
N VAL A 162 -7.16 -7.00 -7.45
CA VAL A 162 -5.93 -6.28 -7.10
C VAL A 162 -5.77 -6.31 -5.58
N PHE A 163 -4.63 -6.83 -5.11
CA PHE A 163 -4.16 -6.63 -3.74
C PHE A 163 -3.24 -5.42 -3.72
N HIS A 164 -3.73 -4.31 -3.18
CA HIS A 164 -2.96 -3.08 -3.02
C HIS A 164 -2.35 -3.06 -1.61
N ASP A 165 -1.13 -3.60 -1.50
CA ASP A 165 -0.41 -3.84 -0.24
C ASP A 165 1.00 -3.19 -0.15
N PRO A 166 1.21 -1.93 -0.60
CA PRO A 166 2.47 -1.24 -0.35
C PRO A 166 2.56 -0.80 1.13
N PHE A 167 3.73 -0.27 1.52
CA PHE A 167 3.85 0.45 2.80
C PHE A 167 2.81 1.56 2.93
N GLY A 168 2.40 1.82 4.18
CA GLY A 168 1.27 2.69 4.47
C GLY A 168 1.42 4.12 3.92
N PRO A 169 0.31 4.86 3.74
CA PRO A 169 0.34 6.10 2.97
C PRO A 169 1.26 7.20 3.49
N SER A 170 1.56 7.21 4.79
CA SER A 170 2.53 8.14 5.36
C SER A 170 3.98 7.81 5.00
N ALA A 171 4.29 6.52 4.83
CA ALA A 171 5.63 6.02 4.55
C ALA A 171 5.92 5.94 3.04
N ASN A 172 4.91 5.64 2.22
CA ASN A 172 5.04 5.58 0.78
C ASN A 172 3.87 6.30 0.07
N PRO A 173 3.76 7.64 0.13
CA PRO A 173 2.61 8.38 -0.38
C PRO A 173 2.34 8.18 -1.87
N ASP A 174 3.39 8.05 -2.68
CA ASP A 174 3.29 7.97 -4.14
C ASP A 174 2.58 6.68 -4.59
N ALA A 175 2.67 5.61 -3.80
CA ALA A 175 1.96 4.37 -4.05
C ALA A 175 0.43 4.49 -3.87
N TRP A 176 -0.06 5.55 -3.22
CA TRP A 176 -1.49 5.77 -2.96
C TRP A 176 -2.06 6.94 -3.78
N SER A 177 -1.45 7.21 -4.92
CA SER A 177 -1.81 8.29 -5.85
C SER A 177 -2.96 7.88 -6.76
N VAL A 178 -3.65 8.88 -7.33
CA VAL A 178 -4.74 8.67 -8.29
C VAL A 178 -4.21 7.95 -9.53
N GLU A 179 -3.01 8.30 -9.97
CA GLU A 179 -2.33 7.72 -11.13
C GLU A 179 -2.05 6.23 -10.97
N VAL A 180 -1.71 5.79 -9.75
CA VAL A 180 -1.56 4.36 -9.43
C VAL A 180 -2.90 3.66 -9.49
N PHE A 181 -3.92 4.20 -8.82
CA PHE A 181 -5.24 3.60 -8.77
C PHE A 181 -5.91 3.56 -10.15
N GLU A 182 -5.67 4.53 -11.02
CA GLU A 182 -6.18 4.55 -12.40
C GLU A 182 -5.61 3.38 -13.22
N ARG A 183 -4.32 3.10 -13.07
CA ARG A 183 -3.68 1.95 -13.74
C ARG A 183 -4.26 0.62 -13.23
N GLU A 184 -4.44 0.48 -11.92
CA GLU A 184 -5.05 -0.71 -11.32
C GLU A 184 -6.53 -0.86 -11.73
N PHE A 185 -7.29 0.24 -11.77
CA PHE A 185 -8.68 0.25 -12.22
C PHE A 185 -8.80 -0.23 -13.66
N ASN A 186 -7.93 0.26 -14.54
CA ASN A 186 -7.91 -0.14 -15.95
C ASN A 186 -7.51 -1.61 -16.15
N ALA A 187 -6.63 -2.13 -15.31
CA ALA A 187 -6.16 -3.52 -15.33
C ALA A 187 -7.21 -4.54 -14.83
N LEU A 188 -8.16 -4.12 -13.99
CA LEU A 188 -9.24 -4.99 -13.49
C LEU A 188 -10.23 -5.39 -14.59
N SER A 189 -10.76 -6.61 -14.51
CA SER A 189 -11.93 -7.05 -15.27
C SER A 189 -13.17 -6.23 -14.86
N PRO A 190 -14.25 -6.17 -15.67
CA PRO A 190 -15.42 -5.32 -15.36
C PRO A 190 -16.08 -5.58 -14.00
N HIS A 191 -15.85 -6.75 -13.41
CA HIS A 191 -16.40 -7.16 -12.11
C HIS A 191 -15.29 -7.35 -11.06
N GLY A 192 -14.10 -6.84 -11.36
CA GLY A 192 -12.95 -6.94 -10.50
C GLY A 192 -13.00 -5.98 -9.32
N ILE A 193 -12.20 -6.29 -8.30
CA ILE A 193 -12.12 -5.52 -7.07
C ILE A 193 -10.66 -5.23 -6.70
N LEU A 194 -10.46 -4.12 -6.00
CA LEU A 194 -9.22 -3.79 -5.31
C LEU A 194 -9.45 -3.93 -3.80
N LEU A 195 -8.51 -4.57 -3.12
CA LEU A 195 -8.53 -4.76 -1.66
C LEU A 195 -7.30 -4.09 -1.05
N THR A 196 -7.48 -3.39 0.07
CA THR A 196 -6.37 -2.80 0.81
C THR A 196 -6.65 -2.69 2.30
N TYR A 197 -5.60 -2.82 3.11
CA TYR A 197 -5.69 -2.66 4.56
C TYR A 197 -5.88 -1.20 5.01
N SER A 198 -5.61 -0.24 4.12
CA SER A 198 -5.66 1.19 4.46
C SER A 198 -7.10 1.69 4.45
N SER A 199 -7.47 2.45 5.48
CA SER A 199 -8.75 3.18 5.57
C SER A 199 -8.56 4.70 5.62
N ALA A 200 -7.38 5.18 5.21
CA ALA A 200 -7.06 6.60 5.23
C ALA A 200 -7.99 7.39 4.30
N GLY A 201 -8.41 8.58 4.76
CA GLY A 201 -9.40 9.38 4.03
C GLY A 201 -8.96 9.82 2.63
N HIS A 202 -7.67 10.07 2.40
CA HIS A 202 -7.15 10.44 1.08
C HIS A 202 -7.10 9.24 0.12
N VAL A 203 -6.80 8.03 0.62
CA VAL A 203 -6.85 6.78 -0.15
C VAL A 203 -8.26 6.56 -0.68
N ARG A 204 -9.28 6.68 0.19
CA ARG A 204 -10.67 6.57 -0.23
C ARG A 204 -11.02 7.55 -1.34
N ARG A 205 -10.67 8.83 -1.17
CA ARG A 205 -10.96 9.87 -2.18
C ARG A 205 -10.27 9.57 -3.50
N ALA A 206 -9.00 9.17 -3.48
CA ALA A 206 -8.26 8.84 -4.69
C ALA A 206 -8.89 7.65 -5.44
N LEU A 207 -9.36 6.62 -4.73
CA LEU A 207 -10.12 5.52 -5.33
C LEU A 207 -11.46 5.99 -5.94
N GLU A 208 -12.20 6.83 -5.21
CA GLU A 208 -13.45 7.43 -5.69
C GLU A 208 -13.24 8.32 -6.93
N ASP A 209 -12.16 9.09 -6.97
CA ASP A 209 -11.79 9.99 -8.08
C ASP A 209 -11.50 9.22 -9.37
N VAL A 210 -10.94 8.00 -9.26
CA VAL A 210 -10.72 7.08 -10.39
C VAL A 210 -12.03 6.43 -10.89
N GLY A 211 -13.06 6.40 -10.04
CA GLY A 211 -14.37 5.82 -10.36
C GLY A 211 -14.69 4.52 -9.65
N PHE A 212 -13.85 4.05 -8.72
CA PHE A 212 -14.21 2.92 -7.87
C PHE A 212 -15.41 3.24 -6.98
N ARG A 213 -16.23 2.21 -6.73
CA ARG A 213 -17.22 2.22 -5.65
C ARG A 213 -16.52 1.74 -4.38
N VAL A 214 -16.29 2.63 -3.42
CA VAL A 214 -15.57 2.27 -2.19
C VAL A 214 -16.53 1.74 -1.11
N LEU A 215 -16.24 0.55 -0.60
CA LEU A 215 -16.89 -0.05 0.56
C LEU A 215 -15.92 -0.11 1.73
N LYS A 216 -16.40 0.35 2.89
CA LYS A 216 -15.74 0.14 4.17
C LYS A 216 -16.17 -1.21 4.72
N ARG A 217 -15.17 -1.99 5.15
CA ARG A 217 -15.37 -3.31 5.76
C ARG A 217 -14.80 -3.30 7.18
N PRO A 218 -15.35 -4.08 8.12
CA PRO A 218 -14.74 -4.24 9.44
C PRO A 218 -13.27 -4.67 9.30
N GLY A 219 -12.37 -4.05 10.06
CA GLY A 219 -10.96 -4.42 10.04
C GLY A 219 -10.63 -5.61 10.94
N PRO A 220 -9.47 -6.26 10.74
CA PRO A 220 -9.01 -7.35 11.59
C PRO A 220 -8.40 -6.83 12.90
N GLY A 221 -8.58 -7.60 13.97
CA GLY A 221 -7.96 -7.34 15.28
C GLY A 221 -8.30 -5.93 15.81
N ARG A 222 -7.29 -5.07 15.93
CA ARG A 222 -7.46 -3.69 16.43
C ARG A 222 -7.84 -2.67 15.34
N LYS A 223 -7.78 -3.04 14.06
CA LYS A 223 -8.15 -2.14 12.96
C LYS A 223 -9.66 -2.01 12.89
N ARG A 224 -10.16 -0.77 12.91
CA ARG A 224 -11.62 -0.51 12.85
C ARG A 224 -12.20 -0.82 11.48
N GLU A 225 -11.54 -0.34 10.44
CA GLU A 225 -12.02 -0.41 9.06
C GLU A 225 -10.89 -0.70 8.08
N VAL A 226 -11.21 -1.42 7.01
CA VAL A 226 -10.40 -1.63 5.81
C VAL A 226 -11.24 -1.33 4.56
N ILE A 227 -10.62 -1.23 3.38
CA ILE A 227 -11.29 -0.82 2.15
C ILE A 227 -11.36 -1.98 1.16
N ALA A 228 -12.53 -2.15 0.55
CA ALA A 228 -12.70 -2.80 -0.74
C ALA A 228 -13.20 -1.76 -1.76
N ALA A 229 -12.64 -1.74 -2.96
CA ALA A 229 -13.00 -0.82 -4.02
C ALA A 229 -13.45 -1.63 -5.24
N LEU A 230 -14.69 -1.40 -5.70
CA LEU A 230 -15.32 -2.20 -6.74
C LEU A 230 -15.30 -1.44 -8.05
N LYS A 231 -14.92 -2.12 -9.15
CA LYS A 231 -14.95 -1.51 -10.49
C LYS A 231 -16.38 -1.23 -10.96
N SER A 232 -17.34 -2.05 -10.54
CA SER A 232 -18.77 -1.88 -10.82
C SER A 232 -19.62 -2.39 -9.65
N ASP A 233 -20.88 -1.95 -9.57
CA ASP A 233 -21.81 -2.40 -8.54
C ASP A 233 -22.07 -3.92 -8.61
N ALA A 234 -22.02 -4.50 -9.82
CA ALA A 234 -22.19 -5.94 -10.05
C ALA A 234 -21.10 -6.80 -9.38
N ALA A 235 -19.91 -6.23 -9.13
CA ALA A 235 -18.84 -6.95 -8.43
C ALA A 235 -19.26 -7.33 -6.99
N ARG A 236 -20.19 -6.60 -6.37
CA ARG A 236 -20.59 -6.83 -4.98
C ARG A 236 -21.18 -8.21 -4.73
N GLU A 237 -21.84 -8.79 -5.72
CA GLU A 237 -22.51 -10.08 -5.61
C GLU A 237 -21.55 -11.26 -5.80
N LEU A 238 -20.37 -11.01 -6.39
CA LEU A 238 -19.38 -12.05 -6.71
C LEU A 238 -18.36 -12.27 -5.59
N TRP A 239 -18.14 -11.26 -4.74
CA TRP A 239 -17.09 -11.26 -3.72
C TRP A 239 -17.68 -11.21 -2.31
N ALA A 240 -17.01 -11.84 -1.34
CA ALA A 240 -17.46 -11.80 0.05
C ALA A 240 -16.94 -10.54 0.76
N LEU A 241 -17.64 -9.42 0.52
CA LEU A 241 -17.27 -8.09 1.03
C LEU A 241 -18.07 -7.67 2.26
#